data_AF-A0A287CX68-F1
#
_entry.id   AF-A0A287CX68-F1
#
_cell.length_a   1.000
_cell.length_b   1.000
_cell.length_c   1.000
_cell.angle_alpha   90.00
_cell.angle_beta   90.00
_cell.angle_gamma   90.00
#
_symmetry.space_group_name_H-M   'P 1'
#
loop_
_entity.id
_entity.type
_entity.pdbx_description
1 polymer ?
#
loop_
_entity_poly.entity_id
_entity_poly.type
_entity_poly.pdbx_seq_one_letter_code
_entity_poly.pdbx_strand_id
1 'polypeptide(L)'
;MAAGFKTVEPMEYYRRFLKENCRPDGRELGEFRTTTVNIGSISTADGSALVKLGNTTVVCGVKAEFAAPPTDAPDKGYVGKFSDFIILI
;
A
#
# COMPACT_ATOMS: atom_id res chain seq x y z
N MET A 1 -24.75 -1.88 -15.72
CA MET A 1 -25.68 -0.92 -15.08
C MET A 1 -25.18 -0.38 -13.73
N ALA A 2 -24.37 -1.11 -12.94
CA ALA A 2 -23.90 -0.66 -11.62
C ALA A 2 -22.73 0.36 -11.61
N ALA A 3 -21.87 0.38 -12.63
CA ALA A 3 -20.66 1.22 -12.63
C ALA A 3 -20.96 2.73 -12.71
N GLY A 4 -21.99 3.13 -13.47
CA GLY A 4 -22.37 4.53 -13.63
C GLY A 4 -23.02 5.13 -12.38
N PHE A 5 -23.67 4.32 -11.55
CA PHE A 5 -24.34 4.80 -10.33
C PHE A 5 -23.34 5.21 -9.25
N LYS A 6 -22.18 4.53 -9.19
CA LYS A 6 -21.08 4.84 -8.27
C LYS A 6 -20.46 6.22 -8.54
N THR A 7 -20.38 6.63 -9.80
CA THR A 7 -19.78 7.92 -10.20
C THR A 7 -20.75 9.09 -10.10
N VAL A 8 -22.04 8.86 -10.38
CA VAL A 8 -23.05 9.93 -10.39
C VAL A 8 -23.54 10.29 -8.99
N GLU A 9 -23.81 9.30 -8.13
CA GLU A 9 -24.25 9.52 -6.74
C GLU A 9 -23.50 8.62 -5.75
N PRO A 10 -22.23 8.93 -5.44
CA PRO A 10 -21.39 8.08 -4.60
C PRO A 10 -21.97 7.91 -3.18
N MET A 11 -22.51 8.96 -2.56
CA MET A 11 -23.04 8.87 -1.19
C MET A 11 -24.21 7.89 -1.08
N GLU A 12 -25.20 7.98 -1.96
CA GLU A 12 -26.36 7.09 -1.94
C GLU A 12 -25.98 5.66 -2.31
N TYR A 13 -25.05 5.48 -3.24
CA TYR A 13 -24.49 4.17 -3.56
C TYR A 13 -23.91 3.49 -2.31
N TYR A 14 -22.99 4.15 -1.59
CA TYR A 14 -22.38 3.57 -0.40
C TYR A 14 -23.35 3.42 0.79
N ARG A 15 -24.36 4.30 0.92
CA ARG A 15 -25.39 4.18 1.97
C ARG A 15 -26.20 2.90 1.86
N ARG A 16 -26.49 2.41 0.66
CA ARG A 16 -27.22 1.14 0.47
C ARG A 16 -26.41 -0.05 0.98
N PHE A 17 -25.13 -0.12 0.63
CA PHE A 17 -24.21 -1.15 1.10
C PHE A 17 -24.02 -1.14 2.63
N LEU A 18 -23.96 0.05 3.24
CA LEU A 18 -23.89 0.17 4.70
C LEU A 18 -25.16 -0.38 5.39
N LYS A 19 -26.35 -0.20 4.82
CA LYS A 19 -27.59 -0.78 5.38
C LYS A 19 -27.60 -2.31 5.30
N GLU A 20 -26.98 -2.86 4.26
CA GLU A 20 -26.86 -4.31 4.04
C GLU A 20 -25.65 -4.93 4.76
N ASN A 21 -24.89 -4.14 5.54
CA ASN A 21 -23.68 -4.54 6.26
C ASN A 21 -22.60 -5.19 5.37
N CYS A 22 -22.61 -4.89 4.07
CA CYS A 22 -21.67 -5.42 3.10
C CYS A 22 -20.92 -4.28 2.42
N ARG A 23 -19.72 -4.55 1.91
CA ARG A 23 -18.98 -3.61 1.06
C ARG A 23 -19.41 -3.80 -0.40
N PRO A 24 -19.19 -2.80 -1.27
CA PRO A 24 -19.54 -2.90 -2.69
C PRO A 24 -18.84 -4.04 -3.47
N ASP A 25 -17.78 -4.61 -2.91
CA ASP A 25 -17.06 -5.77 -3.43
C ASP A 25 -17.50 -7.10 -2.79
N GLY A 26 -18.59 -7.09 -2.01
CA GLY A 26 -19.19 -8.27 -1.37
C GLY A 26 -18.52 -8.70 -0.06
N ARG A 27 -17.48 -7.98 0.38
CA ARG A 27 -16.75 -8.27 1.64
C ARG A 27 -17.49 -7.74 2.85
N GLU A 28 -17.24 -8.34 4.01
CA GLU A 28 -17.76 -7.81 5.29
C GLU A 28 -17.07 -6.47 5.65
N LEU A 29 -17.71 -5.67 6.50
CA LEU A 29 -17.16 -4.37 6.91
C LEU A 29 -15.78 -4.47 7.59
N GLY A 30 -15.54 -5.56 8.32
CA GLY A 30 -14.26 -5.84 8.99
C GLY A 30 -13.22 -6.55 8.13
N GLU A 31 -13.58 -7.02 6.94
CA GLU A 31 -12.71 -7.85 6.13
C GLU A 31 -11.74 -7.00 5.29
N PHE A 32 -10.46 -7.36 5.35
CA PHE A 32 -9.41 -6.76 4.51
C PHE A 32 -9.43 -7.34 3.10
N ARG A 33 -8.78 -6.66 2.15
CA ARG A 33 -8.61 -7.25 0.81
C ARG A 33 -7.59 -8.37 0.92
N THR A 34 -7.68 -9.37 0.05
CA THR A 34 -6.66 -10.40 -0.06
C THR A 34 -5.28 -9.75 -0.16
N THR A 35 -4.42 -10.07 0.81
CA THR A 35 -3.08 -9.53 0.90
C THR A 35 -2.10 -10.63 0.53
N THR A 36 -1.26 -10.40 -0.47
CA THR A 36 -0.16 -11.30 -0.83
C THR A 36 1.15 -10.57 -0.74
N VAL A 37 2.14 -11.20 -0.11
CA VAL A 37 3.48 -10.65 0.07
C VAL A 37 4.47 -11.55 -0.65
N ASN A 38 5.25 -10.97 -1.55
CA ASN A 38 6.36 -11.62 -2.23
C ASN A 38 7.66 -10.94 -1.78
N ILE A 39 8.61 -11.72 -1.28
CA ILE A 39 9.88 -11.24 -0.72
C ILE A 39 10.97 -11.45 -1.77
N GLY A 40 11.90 -10.51 -1.91
CA GLY A 40 13.00 -10.61 -2.89
C GLY A 40 12.57 -10.25 -4.31
N SER A 41 11.58 -9.38 -4.46
CA SER A 41 11.04 -8.97 -5.77
C SER A 41 12.00 -8.10 -6.59
N ILE A 42 13.00 -7.50 -5.95
CA ILE A 42 14.03 -6.67 -6.57
C ILE A 42 15.40 -7.28 -6.22
N SER A 43 16.10 -7.81 -7.21
CA SER A 43 17.39 -8.48 -7.02
C SER A 43 18.55 -7.51 -6.72
N THR A 44 18.39 -6.23 -7.02
CA THR A 44 19.42 -5.18 -6.84
C THR A 44 19.36 -4.48 -5.49
N ALA A 45 18.31 -4.73 -4.70
CA ALA A 45 18.14 -4.17 -3.35
C ALA A 45 18.59 -5.20 -2.31
N ASP A 46 19.17 -4.74 -1.20
CA ASP A 46 19.58 -5.62 -0.09
C ASP A 46 18.37 -6.33 0.54
N GLY A 47 17.23 -5.64 0.59
CA GLY A 47 15.94 -6.21 0.95
C GLY A 47 14.84 -5.65 0.06
N SER A 48 13.90 -6.49 -0.35
CA SER A 48 12.75 -6.04 -1.14
C SER A 48 11.49 -6.84 -0.85
N ALA A 49 10.34 -6.20 -1.00
CA ALA A 49 9.03 -6.80 -0.86
C ALA A 49 8.02 -6.18 -1.84
N LEU A 50 7.27 -7.03 -2.53
CA LEU A 50 6.09 -6.68 -3.30
C LEU A 50 4.85 -7.08 -2.49
N VAL A 51 4.03 -6.10 -2.12
CA VAL A 51 2.80 -6.30 -1.38
C VAL A 51 1.62 -5.95 -2.28
N LYS A 52 0.71 -6.90 -2.46
CA LYS A 52 -0.53 -6.68 -3.22
C LYS A 52 -1.72 -6.81 -2.28
N LEU A 53 -2.54 -5.76 -2.24
CA LEU A 53 -3.75 -5.64 -1.45
C LEU A 53 -4.96 -5.49 -2.40
N GLY A 54 -5.48 -6.63 -2.87
CA GLY A 54 -6.48 -6.67 -3.94
C GLY A 54 -5.95 -6.03 -5.23
N ASN A 55 -6.48 -4.85 -5.60
CA ASN A 55 -6.07 -4.11 -6.80
C ASN A 55 -4.93 -3.11 -6.54
N THR A 56 -4.52 -2.92 -5.30
CA THR A 56 -3.43 -1.99 -4.96
C THR A 56 -2.14 -2.77 -4.83
N THR A 57 -1.12 -2.41 -5.61
CA THR A 57 0.20 -3.02 -5.54
C THR A 57 1.22 -2.00 -5.07
N VAL A 58 2.03 -2.38 -4.08
CA VAL A 58 3.08 -1.55 -3.49
C VAL A 58 4.38 -2.33 -3.54
N VAL A 59 5.46 -1.66 -3.96
CA VAL A 59 6.82 -2.20 -3.95
C VAL A 59 7.63 -1.43 -2.93
N CYS A 60 8.38 -2.14 -2.09
CA CYS A 60 9.33 -1.56 -1.15
C CYS A 60 10.71 -2.19 -1.36
N GLY A 61 11.75 -1.37 -1.33
CA GLY A 61 13.14 -1.79 -1.37
C GLY A 61 13.94 -1.06 -0.29
N VAL A 62 14.80 -1.78 0.40
CA VAL A 62 15.76 -1.22 1.37
C VAL A 62 17.15 -1.42 0.78
N LYS A 63 17.94 -0.35 0.83
CA LYS A 63 19.34 -0.34 0.41
C LYS A 63 20.19 0.27 1.50
N ALA A 64 21.30 -0.38 1.82
CA ALA A 64 22.30 0.17 2.72
C ALA A 64 23.43 0.83 1.93
N GLU A 65 23.87 1.99 2.36
CA GLU A 65 25.02 2.69 1.79
C GLU A 65 25.89 3.28 2.90
N PHE A 66 27.20 3.35 2.65
CA PHE A 66 28.12 4.01 3.55
C PHE A 66 28.01 5.52 3.34
N ALA A 67 27.62 6.23 4.40
CA ALA A 67 27.53 7.68 4.41
C ALA A 67 28.28 8.24 5.62
N ALA A 68 28.77 9.48 5.50
CA ALA A 68 29.32 10.18 6.64
C ALA A 68 28.20 10.42 7.68
N PRO A 69 28.43 10.13 8.97
CA PRO A 69 27.45 10.39 10.00
C PRO A 69 27.23 11.91 10.15
N PRO A 70 26.04 12.32 10.59
CA PRO A 70 25.74 13.74 10.76
C PRO A 70 26.55 14.31 11.94
N THR A 71 26.88 15.60 11.86
CA THR A 71 27.77 16.28 12.81
C THR A 71 27.24 16.33 14.24
N ASP A 72 25.93 16.20 14.42
CA ASP A 72 25.24 16.14 15.70
C ASP A 72 25.31 14.76 16.37
N ALA A 73 25.58 13.69 15.62
CA ALA A 73 25.62 12.32 16.12
C ALA A 73 26.63 11.43 15.35
N PRO A 74 27.95 11.57 15.62
CA PRO A 74 29.01 10.85 14.89
C PRO A 74 28.98 9.32 15.08
N ASP A 75 28.47 8.83 16.21
CA ASP A 75 28.42 7.39 16.53
C ASP A 75 27.09 6.72 16.12
N LYS A 76 26.23 7.40 15.37
CA LYS A 76 24.90 6.89 14.98
C LYS A 76 24.73 6.89 13.47
N GLY A 77 24.22 5.77 12.94
CA GLY A 77 23.68 5.70 11.59
C GLY A 77 22.31 6.38 11.50
N TYR A 78 21.92 6.79 10.29
CA TYR A 78 20.59 7.36 10.04
C TYR A 78 19.81 6.48 9.05
N VAL A 79 18.49 6.43 9.22
CA VAL A 79 17.58 5.78 8.26
C VAL A 79 16.87 6.87 7.46
N GLY A 80 17.30 7.05 6.22
CA GLY A 80 16.60 7.91 5.27
C GLY A 80 15.30 7.25 4.83
N LYS A 81 14.15 7.90 5.04
CA LYS A 81 12.89 7.45 4.46
C LYS A 81 12.84 7.86 2.99
N PHE A 82 13.21 6.96 2.09
CA PHE A 82 12.89 7.10 0.68
C PHE A 82 11.43 6.71 0.47
N SER A 83 10.54 7.69 0.53
CA SER A 83 9.11 7.50 0.28
C SER A 83 8.78 7.81 -1.17
N ASP A 84 9.26 7.00 -2.10
CA ASP A 84 8.75 7.00 -3.47
C ASP A 84 7.50 6.10 -3.52
N PHE A 85 6.34 6.70 -3.27
CA PHE A 85 5.05 6.01 -3.37
C PHE A 85 4.68 5.80 -4.84
N ILE A 86 5.27 4.78 -5.46
CA ILE A 86 4.85 4.31 -6.78
C ILE A 86 3.67 3.36 -6.54
N ILE A 87 2.45 3.89 -6.60
CA ILE A 87 1.26 3.05 -6.70
C ILE A 87 1.18 2.58 -8.15
N LEU A 88 1.51 1.30 -8.41
CA LEU A 88 1.14 0.67 -9.67
C LEU A 88 -0.37 0.41 -9.64
N ILE A 89 -1.14 1.28 -10.31
CA ILE A 89 -2.58 1.13 -10.55
C ILE A 89 -2.79 0.49 -11.92
#